data_AF-Q10457-F1
#
_entry.id   AF-Q10457-F1
#
_cell.length_a   1.000
_cell.length_b   1.000
_cell.length_c   1.000
_cell.angle_alpha   90.00
_cell.angle_beta   90.00
_cell.angle_gamma   90.00
#
_symmetry.space_group_name_H-M   'P 1'
#
loop_
_entity.id
_entity.type
_entity.pdbx_description
1 polymer ?
#
loop_
_entity_poly.entity_id
_entity_poly.type
_entity_poly.pdbx_seq_one_letter_code
_entity_poly.pdbx_strand_id
1 'polypeptide(L)'
;MSSLAEIASRPENLELLAEGKTKQIFDIKGEKDYVLIRSKDSLTAFNAVRKNELEGKSRIASKTTSNVFEYLQLLGLPTHFEKSISETEFVARKCTMIPIEWVARRVATGSFLKRNPGVKEGFRFNDLKLETFFKDDANDDPQWTDEQIVSNGLMIDHLKIGREEISLMKKMTKLVFRALEKGWALSNSALIDMKIEFGVTVEGEILLADVIDNDSWRVWPENDRRLQLDKQVYRDMKEVTEEGLALVLKNYTKVMDITATFSKHQQKCHVLVIMGSGSDGVFARKISDEAKKFGLETTLKVSSAHKTTSDTLEVIADFEESGVPTVVIAVAGRSNGLGPVIAGNSSLPVINCPPPSESTSLDIWSSLRMPNGIGCTTVLDPSEAALAAAKILASHNHIVFGKVLTAQLKNQINIYNANRKLE
;
A
#
# COMPACT_ATOMS: atom_id res chain seq x y z
N MET A 1 14.50 -25.23 -17.12
CA MET A 1 13.07 -25.30 -16.76
C MET A 1 12.41 -24.07 -17.35
N SER A 2 11.27 -24.22 -18.04
CA SER A 2 10.51 -23.09 -18.55
C SER A 2 10.07 -22.19 -17.39
N SER A 3 10.00 -20.89 -17.61
CA SER A 3 9.47 -19.99 -16.58
C SER A 3 7.97 -20.20 -16.38
N LEU A 4 7.43 -19.87 -15.21
CA LEU A 4 5.98 -19.91 -14.94
C LEU A 4 5.15 -19.15 -16.00
N ALA A 5 5.70 -18.07 -16.58
CA ALA A 5 5.00 -17.33 -17.64
C ALA A 5 4.93 -18.15 -18.94
N GLU A 6 6.02 -18.82 -19.31
CA GLU A 6 6.09 -19.65 -20.53
C GLU A 6 5.21 -20.90 -20.41
N ILE A 7 5.03 -21.43 -19.19
CA ILE A 7 4.11 -22.55 -18.93
C ILE A 7 2.67 -22.06 -19.04
N ALA A 8 2.34 -20.95 -18.38
CA ALA A 8 0.99 -20.39 -18.34
C ALA A 8 0.52 -19.78 -19.67
N SER A 9 1.43 -19.38 -20.56
CA SER A 9 1.09 -18.85 -21.89
C SER A 9 0.67 -19.93 -22.90
N ARG A 10 0.81 -21.22 -22.56
CA ARG A 10 0.50 -22.35 -23.44
C ARG A 10 -0.92 -22.86 -23.17
N PRO A 11 -1.87 -22.74 -24.11
CA PRO A 11 -3.26 -23.15 -23.90
C PRO A 11 -3.44 -24.60 -23.46
N GLU A 12 -2.58 -25.52 -23.92
CA GLU A 12 -2.61 -26.93 -23.54
C GLU A 12 -2.30 -27.18 -22.05
N ASN A 13 -1.69 -26.20 -21.38
CA ASN A 13 -1.40 -26.23 -19.95
C ASN A 13 -2.51 -25.63 -19.09
N LEU A 14 -3.59 -25.11 -19.68
CA LEU A 14 -4.64 -24.41 -18.96
C LEU A 14 -5.90 -25.28 -18.87
N GLU A 15 -6.46 -25.39 -17.66
CA GLU A 15 -7.73 -26.05 -17.40
C GLU A 15 -8.68 -25.07 -16.71
N LEU A 16 -9.85 -24.82 -17.29
CA LEU A 16 -10.79 -23.83 -16.75
C LEU A 16 -11.31 -24.29 -15.38
N LEU A 17 -10.96 -23.54 -14.34
CA LEU A 17 -11.36 -23.81 -12.96
C LEU A 17 -12.69 -23.14 -12.63
N ALA A 18 -12.86 -21.88 -13.04
CA ALA A 18 -14.07 -21.10 -12.79
C ALA A 18 -14.26 -19.99 -13.84
N GLU A 19 -15.52 -19.64 -14.10
CA GLU A 19 -15.87 -18.50 -14.95
C GLU A 19 -16.85 -17.56 -14.23
N GLY A 20 -16.48 -16.28 -14.19
CA GLY A 20 -17.30 -15.22 -13.63
C GLY A 20 -17.83 -14.25 -14.69
N LYS A 21 -18.51 -13.20 -14.21
CA LYS A 21 -19.11 -12.15 -15.03
C LYS A 21 -18.07 -11.43 -15.91
N THR A 22 -16.86 -11.20 -15.40
CA THR A 22 -15.82 -10.36 -16.04
C THR A 22 -14.46 -11.05 -16.19
N LYS A 23 -14.31 -12.30 -15.74
CA LYS A 23 -13.03 -13.02 -15.76
C LYS A 23 -13.20 -14.55 -15.81
N GLN A 24 -12.18 -15.23 -16.28
CA GLN A 24 -12.00 -16.69 -16.22
C GLN A 24 -10.75 -17.01 -15.38
N ILE A 25 -10.80 -18.09 -14.62
CA ILE A 25 -9.69 -18.59 -13.80
C ILE A 25 -9.33 -19.97 -14.32
N PHE A 26 -8.05 -20.20 -14.61
CA PHE A 26 -7.52 -21.48 -15.09
C PHE A 26 -6.50 -22.04 -14.11
N ASP A 27 -6.57 -23.33 -13.85
CA ASP A 27 -5.45 -24.08 -13.27
C ASP A 27 -4.32 -24.20 -14.31
N ILE A 28 -3.07 -24.15 -13.84
CA ILE A 28 -1.87 -24.28 -14.66
C ILE A 28 -1.25 -25.66 -14.42
N LYS A 29 -1.23 -26.52 -15.45
CA LYS A 29 -0.68 -27.87 -15.35
C LYS A 29 0.77 -27.85 -14.89
N GLY A 30 1.05 -28.61 -13.83
CA GLY A 30 2.38 -28.72 -13.22
C GLY A 30 2.66 -27.67 -12.12
N GLU A 31 1.85 -26.62 -12.02
CA GLU A 31 2.08 -25.46 -11.14
C GLU A 31 0.90 -25.30 -10.17
N LYS A 32 0.80 -26.22 -9.19
CA LYS A 32 -0.39 -26.35 -8.32
C LYS A 32 -0.69 -25.12 -7.46
N ASP A 33 0.33 -24.33 -7.15
CA ASP A 33 0.24 -23.16 -6.29
C ASP A 33 -0.17 -21.89 -7.05
N TYR A 34 -0.39 -21.99 -8.37
CA TYR A 34 -0.68 -20.86 -9.24
C TYR A 34 -1.91 -21.09 -10.12
N VAL A 35 -2.58 -19.99 -10.43
CA VAL A 35 -3.69 -19.92 -11.39
C VAL A 35 -3.44 -18.81 -12.41
N LEU A 36 -4.02 -18.95 -13.59
CA LEU A 36 -4.09 -17.88 -14.58
C LEU A 36 -5.45 -17.17 -14.47
N ILE A 37 -5.44 -15.85 -14.37
CA ILE A 37 -6.65 -15.03 -14.41
C ILE A 37 -6.70 -14.29 -15.74
N ARG A 38 -7.75 -14.55 -16.53
CA ARG A 38 -8.03 -13.92 -17.82
C ARG A 38 -9.20 -12.95 -17.70
N SER A 39 -9.00 -11.70 -18.09
CA SER A 39 -10.05 -10.68 -18.13
C SER A 39 -10.94 -10.84 -19.38
N LYS A 40 -12.23 -10.49 -19.25
CA LYS A 40 -13.22 -10.48 -20.35
C LYS A 40 -13.61 -9.04 -20.72
N ASP A 41 -14.03 -8.85 -21.97
CA ASP A 41 -14.56 -7.56 -22.46
C ASP A 41 -15.97 -7.25 -21.93
N SER A 42 -16.56 -8.17 -21.18
CA SER A 42 -17.87 -7.99 -20.56
C SER A 42 -17.87 -6.88 -19.50
N LEU A 43 -18.85 -5.97 -19.60
CA LEU A 43 -19.17 -4.92 -18.64
C LEU A 43 -20.56 -5.17 -18.04
N THR A 44 -20.63 -5.35 -16.71
CA THR A 44 -21.88 -5.70 -16.02
C THR A 44 -22.23 -4.71 -14.92
N ALA A 45 -23.52 -4.44 -14.69
CA ALA A 45 -24.00 -3.66 -13.55
C ALA A 45 -25.29 -4.27 -12.98
N PHE A 46 -25.60 -3.93 -11.71
CA PHE A 46 -26.82 -4.37 -11.02
C PHE A 46 -26.99 -5.90 -11.06
N ASN A 47 -26.03 -6.65 -10.50
CA ASN A 47 -26.06 -8.12 -10.47
C ASN A 47 -26.25 -8.78 -11.85
N ALA A 48 -25.57 -8.23 -12.86
CA ALA A 48 -25.62 -8.66 -14.26
C ALA A 48 -26.96 -8.46 -14.98
N VAL A 49 -27.93 -7.75 -14.38
CA VAL A 49 -29.16 -7.31 -15.06
C VAL A 49 -28.84 -6.41 -16.25
N ARG A 50 -27.81 -5.56 -16.12
CA ARG A 50 -27.26 -4.78 -17.22
C ARG A 50 -25.95 -5.41 -17.68
N LYS A 51 -25.86 -5.76 -18.96
CA LYS A 51 -24.66 -6.34 -19.58
C LYS A 51 -24.43 -5.75 -20.98
N ASN A 52 -23.19 -5.38 -21.25
CA ASN A 52 -22.70 -5.00 -22.58
C ASN A 52 -21.32 -5.64 -22.80
N GLU A 53 -20.97 -5.89 -24.05
CA GLU A 53 -19.59 -6.17 -24.43
C GLU A 53 -18.92 -4.83 -24.79
N LEU A 54 -17.71 -4.62 -24.29
CA LEU A 54 -16.93 -3.42 -24.52
C LEU A 54 -15.53 -3.83 -24.98
N GLU A 55 -15.34 -3.87 -26.30
CA GLU A 55 -14.09 -4.30 -26.92
C GLU A 55 -12.88 -3.57 -26.33
N GLY A 56 -11.86 -4.33 -25.92
CA GLY A 56 -10.64 -3.80 -25.31
C GLY A 56 -10.73 -3.52 -23.81
N LYS A 57 -11.90 -3.66 -23.18
CA LYS A 57 -12.05 -3.54 -21.72
C LYS A 57 -11.19 -4.56 -20.98
N SER A 58 -11.09 -5.80 -21.46
CA SER A 58 -10.27 -6.86 -20.87
C SER A 58 -8.82 -6.43 -20.70
N ARG A 59 -8.24 -5.83 -21.75
CA ARG A 59 -6.89 -5.29 -21.72
C ARG A 59 -6.75 -4.21 -20.67
N ILE A 60 -7.68 -3.26 -20.66
CA ILE A 60 -7.62 -2.11 -19.76
C ILE A 60 -7.78 -2.55 -18.30
N ALA A 61 -8.71 -3.46 -18.02
CA ALA A 61 -8.93 -4.03 -16.69
C ALA A 61 -7.72 -4.82 -16.20
N SER A 62 -7.14 -5.67 -17.06
CA SER A 62 -5.94 -6.45 -16.74
C SER A 62 -4.74 -5.53 -16.46
N LYS A 63 -4.45 -4.55 -17.33
CA LYS A 63 -3.36 -3.59 -17.11
C LYS A 63 -3.57 -2.74 -15.86
N THR A 64 -4.80 -2.27 -15.60
CA THR A 64 -5.10 -1.51 -14.37
C THR A 64 -4.85 -2.38 -13.14
N THR A 65 -5.30 -3.63 -13.16
CA THR A 65 -5.09 -4.59 -12.08
C THR A 65 -3.61 -4.85 -11.83
N SER A 66 -2.83 -5.11 -12.90
CA SER A 66 -1.38 -5.28 -12.81
C SER A 66 -0.69 -4.05 -12.24
N ASN A 67 -1.00 -2.83 -12.74
CA ASN A 67 -0.43 -1.59 -12.23
C ASN A 67 -0.69 -1.43 -10.71
N VAL A 68 -1.92 -1.71 -10.27
CA VAL A 68 -2.31 -1.58 -8.86
C VAL A 68 -1.62 -2.62 -8.00
N PHE A 69 -1.61 -3.89 -8.40
CA PHE A 69 -0.97 -4.94 -7.62
C PHE A 69 0.56 -4.78 -7.57
N GLU A 70 1.21 -4.43 -8.69
CA GLU A 70 2.64 -4.11 -8.72
C GLU A 70 2.97 -2.94 -7.79
N TYR A 71 2.13 -1.89 -7.78
CA TYR A 71 2.27 -0.78 -6.83
C TYR A 71 2.13 -1.26 -5.38
N LEU A 72 1.10 -2.03 -5.04
CA LEU A 72 0.89 -2.53 -3.67
C LEU A 72 1.99 -3.50 -3.23
N GLN A 73 2.52 -4.33 -4.13
CA GLN A 73 3.67 -5.21 -3.88
C GLN A 73 4.96 -4.43 -3.67
N LEU A 74 5.19 -3.35 -4.43
CA LEU A 74 6.33 -2.44 -4.22
C LEU A 74 6.33 -1.84 -2.81
N LEU A 75 5.14 -1.61 -2.23
CA LEU A 75 4.98 -1.17 -0.84
C LEU A 75 5.24 -2.30 0.17
N GLY A 76 5.21 -3.56 -0.25
CA GLY A 76 5.37 -4.74 0.60
C GLY A 76 4.07 -5.35 1.12
N LEU A 77 2.93 -5.07 0.48
CA LEU A 77 1.65 -5.70 0.82
C LEU A 77 1.62 -7.14 0.27
N PRO A 78 1.20 -8.15 1.06
CA PRO A 78 0.99 -9.50 0.55
C PRO A 78 -0.26 -9.55 -0.35
N THR A 79 -0.05 -9.97 -1.59
CA THR A 79 -1.08 -10.08 -2.64
C THR A 79 -0.98 -11.43 -3.33
N HIS A 80 -2.07 -11.91 -3.94
CA HIS A 80 -2.00 -13.11 -4.76
C HIS A 80 -1.31 -12.87 -6.12
N PHE A 81 -1.18 -11.61 -6.58
CA PHE A 81 -0.66 -11.32 -7.91
C PHE A 81 0.81 -11.73 -8.01
N GLU A 82 1.21 -12.38 -9.11
CA GLU A 82 2.62 -12.73 -9.35
C GLU A 82 3.19 -11.89 -10.48
N LYS A 83 2.57 -11.94 -11.66
CA LYS A 83 2.98 -11.16 -12.83
C LYS A 83 1.94 -11.17 -13.94
N SER A 84 1.91 -10.10 -14.74
CA SER A 84 1.23 -10.08 -16.03
C SER A 84 1.96 -11.00 -17.01
N ILE A 85 1.23 -11.77 -17.82
CA ILE A 85 1.82 -12.63 -18.87
C ILE A 85 1.35 -12.27 -20.28
N SER A 86 0.25 -11.53 -20.40
CA SER A 86 -0.24 -10.99 -21.67
C SER A 86 -0.94 -9.65 -21.43
N GLU A 87 -1.55 -9.09 -22.46
CA GLU A 87 -2.33 -7.84 -22.34
C GLU A 87 -3.64 -8.02 -21.54
N THR A 88 -4.14 -9.25 -21.41
CA THR A 88 -5.45 -9.57 -20.81
C THR A 88 -5.38 -10.57 -19.66
N GLU A 89 -4.18 -11.10 -19.37
CA GLU A 89 -3.98 -12.18 -18.41
C GLU A 89 -2.79 -11.94 -17.46
N PHE A 90 -2.96 -12.40 -16.23
CA PHE A 90 -1.91 -12.44 -15.22
C PHE A 90 -1.95 -13.76 -14.45
N VAL A 91 -0.79 -14.15 -13.92
CA VAL A 91 -0.65 -15.30 -13.01
C VAL A 91 -0.78 -14.82 -11.58
N ALA A 92 -1.46 -15.60 -10.74
CA ALA A 92 -1.65 -15.37 -9.33
C ALA A 92 -1.42 -16.63 -8.50
N ARG A 93 -1.00 -16.49 -7.25
CA ARG A 93 -1.03 -17.55 -6.23
C ARG A 93 -2.46 -18.05 -6.06
N LYS A 94 -2.62 -19.37 -6.09
CA LYS A 94 -3.90 -20.02 -5.85
C LYS A 94 -4.31 -19.81 -4.40
N CYS A 95 -5.54 -19.35 -4.19
CA CYS A 95 -6.12 -19.14 -2.86
C CYS A 95 -7.62 -19.42 -2.88
N THR A 96 -8.16 -19.88 -1.76
CA THR A 96 -9.61 -20.02 -1.57
C THR A 96 -10.18 -18.68 -1.13
N MET A 97 -11.11 -18.13 -1.92
CA MET A 97 -11.68 -16.80 -1.68
C MET A 97 -12.54 -16.78 -0.41
N ILE A 98 -12.36 -15.75 0.41
CA ILE A 98 -13.26 -15.45 1.53
C ILE A 98 -14.50 -14.75 0.94
N PRO A 99 -15.73 -15.25 1.15
CA PRO A 99 -16.94 -14.74 0.48
C PRO A 99 -17.45 -13.42 1.11
N ILE A 100 -16.55 -12.46 1.34
CA ILE A 100 -16.84 -11.17 1.95
C ILE A 100 -16.23 -10.07 1.09
N GLU A 101 -17.06 -9.11 0.69
CA GLU A 101 -16.64 -7.87 0.06
C GLU A 101 -16.26 -6.85 1.14
N TRP A 102 -15.01 -6.36 1.09
CA TRP A 102 -14.49 -5.38 2.05
C TRP A 102 -14.52 -4.00 1.44
N VAL A 103 -15.38 -3.14 1.97
CA VAL A 103 -15.59 -1.78 1.44
C VAL A 103 -14.99 -0.75 2.39
N ALA A 104 -14.17 0.16 1.84
CA ALA A 104 -13.67 1.33 2.54
C ALA A 104 -14.20 2.62 1.91
N ARG A 105 -14.62 3.58 2.74
CA ARG A 105 -15.12 4.88 2.27
C ARG A 105 -14.42 6.04 2.96
N ARG A 106 -14.02 7.01 2.16
CA ARG A 106 -13.63 8.35 2.63
C ARG A 106 -14.80 9.32 2.58
N VAL A 107 -15.67 9.18 1.59
CA VAL A 107 -16.80 10.08 1.34
C VAL A 107 -18.10 9.27 1.24
N ALA A 108 -19.17 9.77 1.85
CA ALA A 108 -20.49 9.18 1.76
C ALA A 108 -21.11 9.44 0.37
N THR A 109 -21.34 8.37 -0.37
CA THR A 109 -22.09 8.33 -1.64
C THR A 109 -22.69 6.93 -1.83
N GLY A 110 -23.39 6.70 -2.94
CA GLY A 110 -23.87 5.37 -3.35
C GLY A 110 -24.77 4.68 -2.31
N SER A 111 -24.54 3.38 -2.09
CA SER A 111 -25.37 2.57 -1.18
C SER A 111 -25.31 3.00 0.28
N PHE A 112 -24.29 3.76 0.68
CA PHE A 112 -24.20 4.29 2.04
C PHE A 112 -25.34 5.28 2.31
N LEU A 113 -25.63 6.19 1.38
CA LEU A 113 -26.69 7.19 1.54
C LEU A 113 -28.08 6.53 1.59
N LYS A 114 -28.30 5.46 0.81
CA LYS A 114 -29.55 4.69 0.83
C LYS A 114 -29.81 4.04 2.19
N ARG A 115 -28.77 3.47 2.81
CA ARG A 115 -28.85 2.81 4.13
C ARG A 115 -28.88 3.80 5.30
N ASN A 116 -28.43 5.03 5.10
CA ASN A 116 -28.31 6.06 6.15
C ASN A 116 -29.06 7.34 5.75
N PRO A 117 -30.41 7.30 5.66
CA PRO A 117 -31.21 8.47 5.31
C PRO A 117 -30.93 9.62 6.28
N GLY A 118 -30.71 10.82 5.74
CA GLY A 118 -30.32 12.01 6.50
C GLY A 118 -28.84 12.40 6.36
N VAL A 119 -27.97 11.45 5.97
CA VAL A 119 -26.58 11.78 5.60
C VAL A 119 -26.59 12.39 4.19
N LYS A 120 -25.93 13.54 4.03
CA LYS A 120 -25.78 14.20 2.72
C LYS A 120 -24.61 13.61 1.94
N GLU A 121 -24.74 13.55 0.62
CA GLU A 121 -23.61 13.22 -0.26
C GLU A 121 -22.45 14.19 -0.01
N GLY A 122 -21.23 13.68 -0.02
CA GLY A 122 -20.03 14.48 0.28
C GLY A 122 -19.63 14.49 1.75
N PHE A 123 -20.43 13.92 2.67
CA PHE A 123 -20.02 13.74 4.06
C PHE A 123 -18.70 12.97 4.12
N ARG A 124 -17.68 13.53 4.78
CA ARG A 124 -16.34 12.95 4.84
C ARG A 124 -16.15 12.18 6.15
N PHE A 125 -15.73 10.92 6.05
CA PHE A 125 -15.32 10.13 7.19
C PHE A 125 -13.86 10.46 7.56
N ASN A 126 -13.64 10.99 8.76
CA ASN A 126 -12.31 11.37 9.25
C ASN A 126 -11.40 10.14 9.39
N ASP A 127 -11.90 9.08 10.01
CA ASP A 127 -11.37 7.74 9.80
C ASP A 127 -12.12 7.04 8.66
N LEU A 128 -11.49 6.10 7.96
CA LEU A 128 -12.16 5.36 6.89
C LEU A 128 -13.32 4.55 7.47
N LYS A 129 -14.50 4.69 6.88
CA LYS A 129 -15.63 3.81 7.19
C LYS A 129 -15.39 2.48 6.51
N LEU A 130 -15.21 1.42 7.29
CA LEU A 130 -15.09 0.05 6.81
C LEU A 130 -16.43 -0.66 6.94
N GLU A 131 -16.82 -1.40 5.91
CA GLU A 131 -18.05 -2.19 5.84
C GLU A 131 -17.76 -3.54 5.19
N THR A 132 -18.52 -4.56 5.56
CA THR A 132 -18.41 -5.91 5.02
C THR A 132 -19.76 -6.34 4.43
N PHE A 133 -19.74 -6.97 3.26
CA PHE A 133 -20.93 -7.50 2.60
C PHE A 133 -20.70 -8.96 2.23
N PHE A 134 -21.62 -9.83 2.59
CA PHE A 134 -21.52 -11.25 2.27
C PHE A 134 -21.87 -11.46 0.81
N LYS A 135 -21.04 -12.21 0.08
CA LYS A 135 -21.24 -12.47 -1.36
C LYS A 135 -22.40 -13.44 -1.55
N ASP A 136 -23.54 -12.90 -1.95
CA ASP A 136 -24.77 -13.62 -2.20
C ASP A 136 -25.60 -12.84 -3.23
N ASP A 137 -25.37 -13.18 -4.51
CA ASP A 137 -26.05 -12.58 -5.65
C ASP A 137 -27.59 -12.68 -5.52
N ALA A 138 -28.13 -13.70 -4.82
CA ALA A 138 -29.56 -13.90 -4.66
C ALA A 138 -30.20 -12.90 -3.67
N ASN A 139 -29.41 -12.35 -2.75
CA ASN A 139 -29.85 -11.44 -1.69
C ASN A 139 -29.19 -10.05 -1.80
N ASP A 140 -28.71 -9.68 -2.98
CA ASP A 140 -28.08 -8.40 -3.29
C ASP A 140 -26.88 -8.05 -2.36
N ASP A 141 -26.05 -9.05 -2.05
CA ASP A 141 -24.84 -8.93 -1.21
C ASP A 141 -25.11 -8.21 0.13
N PRO A 142 -25.83 -8.86 1.08
CA PRO A 142 -26.27 -8.21 2.30
C PRO A 142 -25.09 -7.77 3.17
N GLN A 143 -25.23 -6.61 3.83
CA GLN A 143 -24.23 -6.14 4.79
C GLN A 143 -24.15 -7.08 5.99
N TRP A 144 -22.95 -7.51 6.34
CA TRP A 144 -22.68 -8.28 7.56
C TRP A 144 -21.89 -7.46 8.57
N THR A 145 -22.15 -7.67 9.86
CA THR A 145 -21.28 -7.19 10.95
C THR A 145 -20.14 -8.19 11.22
N ASP A 146 -19.14 -7.75 12.00
CA ASP A 146 -18.06 -8.63 12.44
C ASP A 146 -18.60 -9.84 13.21
N GLU A 147 -19.60 -9.63 14.07
CA GLU A 147 -20.24 -10.68 14.84
C GLU A 147 -20.90 -11.72 13.94
N GLN A 148 -21.55 -11.29 12.85
CA GLN A 148 -22.14 -12.23 11.88
C GLN A 148 -21.06 -13.09 11.19
N ILE A 149 -19.92 -12.50 10.80
CA ILE A 149 -18.79 -13.24 10.21
C ILE A 149 -18.25 -14.27 11.21
N VAL A 150 -17.98 -13.85 12.46
CA VAL A 150 -17.46 -14.75 13.50
C VAL A 150 -18.45 -15.86 13.84
N SER A 151 -19.73 -15.52 14.02
CA SER A 151 -20.79 -16.47 14.38
C SER A 151 -21.10 -17.45 13.24
N ASN A 152 -20.92 -17.05 11.99
CA ASN A 152 -21.07 -17.96 10.85
C ASN A 152 -20.02 -19.09 10.89
N GLY A 153 -18.83 -18.83 11.46
CA GLY A 153 -17.80 -19.84 11.62
C GLY A 153 -17.17 -20.26 10.29
N LEU A 154 -17.01 -19.31 9.35
CA LEU A 154 -16.40 -19.54 8.04
C LEU A 154 -15.06 -20.27 8.18
N MET A 155 -14.96 -21.44 7.58
CA MET A 155 -13.73 -22.21 7.41
C MET A 155 -13.29 -22.05 5.95
N ILE A 156 -12.10 -21.50 5.75
CA ILE A 156 -11.51 -21.31 4.42
C ILE A 156 -10.23 -22.14 4.39
N ASP A 157 -10.27 -23.25 3.64
CA ASP A 157 -9.33 -24.37 3.78
C ASP A 157 -9.20 -24.81 5.25
N HIS A 158 -8.03 -24.64 5.85
CA HIS A 158 -7.75 -24.99 7.24
C HIS A 158 -7.88 -23.80 8.19
N LEU A 159 -8.17 -22.59 7.69
CA LEU A 159 -8.23 -21.37 8.48
C LEU A 159 -9.67 -21.03 8.88
N LYS A 160 -9.93 -20.92 10.18
CA LYS A 160 -11.17 -20.35 10.70
C LYS A 160 -11.09 -18.83 10.66
N ILE A 161 -12.09 -18.16 10.06
CA ILE A 161 -12.16 -16.70 10.05
C ILE A 161 -12.73 -16.22 11.39
N GLY A 162 -11.83 -15.91 12.31
CA GLY A 162 -12.13 -15.37 13.63
C GLY A 162 -11.89 -13.87 13.75
N ARG A 163 -11.83 -13.40 15.00
CA ARG A 163 -11.62 -11.97 15.31
C ARG A 163 -10.25 -11.47 14.86
N GLU A 164 -9.21 -12.30 14.93
CA GLU A 164 -7.86 -11.93 14.48
C GLU A 164 -7.80 -11.77 12.96
N GLU A 165 -8.41 -12.68 12.21
CA GLU A 165 -8.48 -12.64 10.74
C GLU A 165 -9.29 -11.42 10.26
N ILE A 166 -10.43 -11.14 10.90
CA ILE A 166 -11.23 -9.94 10.61
C ILE A 166 -10.44 -8.66 10.90
N SER A 167 -9.75 -8.59 12.05
CA SER A 167 -8.90 -7.46 12.42
C SER A 167 -7.79 -7.22 11.39
N LEU A 168 -7.15 -8.31 10.94
CA LEU A 168 -6.12 -8.26 9.90
C LEU A 168 -6.68 -7.74 8.57
N MET A 169 -7.78 -8.31 8.09
CA MET A 169 -8.42 -7.89 6.83
C MET A 169 -8.92 -6.44 6.88
N LYS A 170 -9.44 -5.96 8.01
CA LYS A 170 -9.78 -4.53 8.20
C LYS A 170 -8.55 -3.63 8.07
N LYS A 171 -7.43 -4.02 8.70
CA LYS A 171 -6.18 -3.24 8.60
C LYS A 171 -5.62 -3.25 7.18
N MET A 172 -5.63 -4.40 6.51
CA MET A 172 -5.23 -4.51 5.10
C MET A 172 -6.12 -3.63 4.22
N THR A 173 -7.44 -3.66 4.41
CA THR A 173 -8.39 -2.80 3.69
C THR A 173 -8.09 -1.32 3.87
N LYS A 174 -7.85 -0.90 5.12
CA LYS A 174 -7.46 0.49 5.45
C LYS A 174 -6.14 0.88 4.80
N LEU A 175 -5.15 -0.02 4.79
CA LEU A 175 -3.85 0.21 4.18
C LEU A 175 -3.97 0.36 2.67
N VAL A 176 -4.63 -0.58 1.99
CA VAL A 176 -4.87 -0.56 0.54
C VAL A 176 -5.53 0.74 0.13
N PHE A 177 -6.63 1.12 0.81
CA PHE A 177 -7.32 2.38 0.52
C PHE A 177 -6.39 3.58 0.66
N ARG A 178 -5.65 3.70 1.77
CA ARG A 178 -4.78 4.86 2.01
C ARG A 178 -3.60 4.93 1.04
N ALA A 179 -3.04 3.79 0.65
CA ALA A 179 -1.96 3.71 -0.33
C ALA A 179 -2.45 4.18 -1.71
N LEU A 180 -3.64 3.74 -2.13
CA LEU A 180 -4.25 4.15 -3.39
C LEU A 180 -4.78 5.59 -3.35
N GLU A 181 -5.29 6.06 -2.20
CA GLU A 181 -5.68 7.47 -1.98
C GLU A 181 -4.48 8.39 -2.25
N LYS A 182 -3.27 8.01 -1.79
CA LYS A 182 -2.04 8.75 -2.08
C LYS A 182 -1.58 8.61 -3.55
N GLY A 183 -1.71 7.43 -4.15
CA GLY A 183 -1.41 7.24 -5.57
C GLY A 183 -2.29 8.11 -6.47
N TRP A 184 -3.61 8.12 -6.23
CA TRP A 184 -4.56 8.93 -6.99
C TRP A 184 -4.32 10.43 -6.85
N ALA A 185 -3.89 10.89 -5.67
CA ALA A 185 -3.57 12.29 -5.42
C ALA A 185 -2.46 12.84 -6.33
N LEU A 186 -1.57 11.98 -6.87
CA LEU A 186 -0.53 12.40 -7.84
C LEU A 186 -1.12 12.97 -9.14
N SER A 187 -2.34 12.58 -9.47
CA SER A 187 -3.10 13.06 -10.65
C SER A 187 -4.19 14.07 -10.29
N ASN A 188 -4.12 14.66 -9.09
CA ASN A 188 -5.18 15.51 -8.52
C ASN A 188 -6.56 14.84 -8.52
N SER A 189 -6.62 13.53 -8.25
CA SER A 189 -7.85 12.75 -8.20
C SER A 189 -8.12 12.24 -6.78
N ALA A 190 -9.37 12.28 -6.35
CA ALA A 190 -9.80 11.80 -5.04
C ALA A 190 -10.35 10.37 -5.14
N LEU A 191 -9.78 9.44 -4.36
CA LEU A 191 -10.36 8.12 -4.13
C LEU A 191 -11.50 8.24 -3.10
N ILE A 192 -12.71 7.85 -3.48
CA ILE A 192 -13.95 8.14 -2.74
C ILE A 192 -14.34 6.95 -1.86
N ASP A 193 -14.46 5.80 -2.50
CA ASP A 193 -14.65 4.49 -1.87
C ASP A 193 -14.04 3.39 -2.75
N MET A 194 -13.82 2.21 -2.17
CA MET A 194 -13.41 1.03 -2.93
C MET A 194 -13.90 -0.26 -2.27
N LYS A 195 -13.93 -1.32 -3.05
CA LYS A 195 -14.16 -2.70 -2.64
C LYS A 195 -12.92 -3.54 -2.96
N ILE A 196 -12.53 -4.41 -2.04
CA ILE A 196 -11.53 -5.46 -2.25
C ILE A 196 -12.01 -6.80 -1.69
N GLU A 197 -11.33 -7.88 -2.08
CA GLU A 197 -11.61 -9.23 -1.61
C GLU A 197 -10.29 -9.89 -1.17
N PHE A 198 -10.37 -10.87 -0.28
CA PHE A 198 -9.21 -11.60 0.23
C PHE A 198 -9.37 -13.09 -0.06
N GLY A 199 -8.23 -13.77 -0.17
CA GLY A 199 -8.15 -15.21 -0.26
C GLY A 199 -7.19 -15.78 0.77
N VAL A 200 -7.33 -17.06 1.06
CA VAL A 200 -6.44 -17.82 1.94
C VAL A 200 -5.66 -18.82 1.11
N THR A 201 -4.33 -18.85 1.25
CA THR A 201 -3.52 -19.89 0.60
C THR A 201 -3.64 -21.21 1.33
N VAL A 202 -3.16 -22.31 0.74
CA VAL A 202 -3.17 -23.62 1.39
C VAL A 202 -2.39 -23.66 2.70
N GLU A 203 -1.41 -22.76 2.88
CA GLU A 203 -0.64 -22.56 4.12
C GLU A 203 -1.38 -21.72 5.18
N GLY A 204 -2.57 -21.20 4.89
CA GLY A 204 -3.33 -20.35 5.80
C GLY A 204 -2.94 -18.87 5.79
N GLU A 205 -2.23 -18.39 4.75
CA GLU A 205 -1.89 -16.97 4.60
C GLU A 205 -3.06 -16.20 3.99
N ILE A 206 -3.49 -15.11 4.63
CA ILE A 206 -4.47 -14.17 4.05
C ILE A 206 -3.76 -13.22 3.09
N LEU A 207 -4.17 -13.23 1.83
CA LEU A 207 -3.66 -12.36 0.77
C LEU A 207 -4.77 -11.45 0.25
N LEU A 208 -4.39 -10.23 -0.16
CA LEU A 208 -5.25 -9.43 -1.04
C LEU A 208 -5.38 -10.16 -2.39
N ALA A 209 -6.61 -10.44 -2.80
CA ALA A 209 -6.90 -11.27 -3.96
C ALA A 209 -7.93 -10.60 -4.89
N ASP A 210 -8.41 -11.36 -5.87
CA ASP A 210 -9.31 -10.89 -6.93
C ASP A 210 -8.66 -9.82 -7.84
N VAL A 211 -9.41 -8.80 -8.23
CA VAL A 211 -8.93 -7.73 -9.09
C VAL A 211 -9.21 -6.37 -8.45
N ILE A 212 -8.33 -5.42 -8.70
CA ILE A 212 -8.59 -4.01 -8.43
C ILE A 212 -8.48 -3.26 -9.74
N ASP A 213 -9.62 -3.09 -10.40
CA ASP A 213 -9.75 -2.36 -11.66
C ASP A 213 -10.71 -1.18 -11.49
N ASN A 214 -11.14 -0.58 -12.61
CA ASN A 214 -12.02 0.58 -12.58
C ASN A 214 -13.48 0.27 -12.21
N ASP A 215 -13.79 -1.00 -11.92
CA ASP A 215 -15.05 -1.46 -11.34
C ASP A 215 -15.00 -1.51 -9.81
N SER A 216 -13.80 -1.52 -9.22
CA SER A 216 -13.55 -1.73 -7.79
C SER A 216 -13.61 -0.47 -6.93
N TRP A 217 -13.62 0.73 -7.52
CA TRP A 217 -13.59 2.00 -6.79
C TRP A 217 -14.52 3.08 -7.37
N ARG A 218 -14.61 4.19 -6.64
CA ARG A 218 -15.02 5.49 -7.17
C ARG A 218 -13.87 6.47 -7.12
N VAL A 219 -13.61 7.16 -8.23
CA VAL A 219 -12.52 8.14 -8.35
C VAL A 219 -12.98 9.41 -9.04
N TRP A 220 -12.78 10.55 -8.37
CA TRP A 220 -13.24 11.87 -8.83
C TRP A 220 -12.04 12.79 -9.05
N PRO A 221 -11.68 13.09 -10.31
CA PRO A 221 -10.74 14.15 -10.65
C PRO A 221 -11.17 15.48 -10.01
N GLU A 222 -10.20 16.23 -9.47
CA GLU A 222 -10.41 17.53 -8.83
C GLU A 222 -11.43 17.49 -7.67
N ASN A 223 -11.67 16.30 -7.12
CA ASN A 223 -12.71 16.05 -6.13
C ASN A 223 -14.13 16.45 -6.61
N ASP A 224 -14.38 16.40 -7.93
CA ASP A 224 -15.66 16.71 -8.56
C ASP A 224 -16.33 15.44 -9.11
N ARG A 225 -17.48 15.07 -8.52
CA ARG A 225 -18.28 13.91 -8.94
C ARG A 225 -18.67 13.97 -10.43
N ARG A 226 -18.84 15.16 -11.01
CA ARG A 226 -19.21 15.33 -12.42
C ARG A 226 -18.12 14.82 -13.38
N LEU A 227 -16.89 14.73 -12.88
CA LEU A 227 -15.72 14.27 -13.63
C LEU A 227 -15.38 12.79 -13.36
N GLN A 228 -16.24 12.06 -12.65
CA GLN A 228 -15.97 10.68 -12.23
C GLN A 228 -15.51 9.79 -13.39
N LEU A 229 -14.45 9.01 -13.16
CA LEU A 229 -13.84 8.15 -14.19
C LEU A 229 -14.23 6.69 -14.07
N ASP A 230 -14.85 6.30 -12.96
CA ASP A 230 -15.13 4.90 -12.63
C ASP A 230 -16.43 4.38 -13.25
N LYS A 231 -16.71 3.10 -13.01
CA LYS A 231 -17.90 2.37 -13.46
C LYS A 231 -19.23 3.05 -13.11
N GLN A 232 -19.27 3.96 -12.13
CA GLN A 232 -20.49 4.69 -11.79
C GLN A 232 -21.03 5.48 -13.00
N VAL A 233 -20.18 5.90 -13.94
CA VAL A 233 -20.61 6.49 -15.23
C VAL A 233 -21.57 5.55 -15.97
N TYR A 234 -21.20 4.28 -16.12
CA TYR A 234 -22.04 3.27 -16.77
C TYR A 234 -23.30 2.93 -15.96
N ARG A 235 -23.21 2.96 -14.62
CA ARG A 235 -24.37 2.74 -13.74
C ARG A 235 -25.39 3.87 -13.82
N ASP A 236 -24.93 5.11 -13.95
CA ASP A 236 -25.76 6.33 -13.96
C ASP A 236 -26.48 6.55 -15.31
N MET A 237 -26.05 5.88 -16.38
CA MET A 237 -26.73 5.93 -17.68
C MET A 237 -28.18 5.43 -17.56
N LYS A 238 -29.12 6.27 -18.00
CA LYS A 238 -30.54 5.87 -18.15
C LYS A 238 -30.69 4.82 -19.25
N GLU A 239 -30.11 5.12 -20.41
CA GLU A 239 -30.01 4.23 -21.57
C GLU A 239 -28.54 4.13 -21.99
N VAL A 240 -28.11 2.94 -22.40
CA VAL A 240 -26.74 2.69 -22.83
C VAL A 240 -26.64 2.95 -24.32
N THR A 241 -25.94 4.01 -24.72
CA THR A 241 -25.65 4.35 -26.13
C THR A 241 -24.21 4.02 -26.49
N GLU A 242 -23.91 3.99 -27.79
CA GLU A 242 -22.54 3.79 -28.29
C GLU A 242 -21.58 4.90 -27.79
N GLU A 243 -22.04 6.16 -27.78
CA GLU A 243 -21.25 7.29 -27.26
C GLU A 243 -21.01 7.16 -25.76
N GLY A 244 -22.00 6.66 -25.02
CA GLY A 244 -21.87 6.36 -23.59
C GLY A 244 -20.81 5.29 -23.33
N LEU A 245 -20.86 4.19 -24.08
CA LEU A 245 -19.86 3.12 -23.99
C LEU A 245 -18.45 3.60 -24.39
N ALA A 246 -18.35 4.43 -25.43
CA ALA A 246 -17.09 5.06 -25.83
C ALA A 246 -16.51 5.97 -24.74
N LEU A 247 -17.37 6.73 -24.04
CA LEU A 247 -16.96 7.54 -22.89
C LEU A 247 -16.45 6.67 -21.73
N VAL A 248 -17.13 5.56 -21.43
CA VAL A 248 -16.68 4.60 -20.40
C VAL A 248 -15.31 4.05 -20.76
N LEU A 249 -15.11 3.60 -22.00
CA LEU A 249 -13.82 3.08 -22.47
C LEU A 249 -12.70 4.14 -22.38
N LYS A 250 -12.99 5.38 -22.77
CA LYS A 250 -12.08 6.52 -22.63
C LYS A 250 -11.69 6.78 -21.17
N ASN A 251 -12.65 6.76 -20.26
CA ASN A 251 -12.39 6.94 -18.84
C ASN A 251 -11.54 5.80 -18.26
N TYR A 252 -11.84 4.55 -18.63
CA TYR A 252 -11.08 3.38 -18.21
C TYR A 252 -9.63 3.44 -18.73
N THR A 253 -9.43 3.88 -19.98
CA THR A 253 -8.09 4.09 -20.55
C THR A 253 -7.30 5.14 -19.76
N LYS A 254 -7.92 6.28 -19.43
CA LYS A 254 -7.30 7.31 -18.58
C LYS A 254 -6.90 6.77 -17.21
N VAL A 255 -7.73 5.92 -16.60
CA VAL A 255 -7.44 5.27 -15.30
C VAL A 255 -6.25 4.31 -15.40
N MET A 256 -6.17 3.51 -16.46
CA MET A 256 -5.02 2.64 -16.72
C MET A 256 -3.72 3.45 -16.86
N ASP A 257 -3.74 4.55 -17.61
CA ASP A 257 -2.57 5.41 -17.78
C ASP A 257 -2.15 6.08 -16.46
N ILE A 258 -3.11 6.57 -15.66
CA ILE A 258 -2.82 7.16 -14.34
C ILE A 258 -2.25 6.13 -13.38
N THR A 259 -2.86 4.94 -13.26
CA THR A 259 -2.38 3.90 -12.35
C THR A 259 -0.97 3.42 -12.68
N ALA A 260 -0.57 3.43 -13.96
CA ALA A 260 0.81 3.14 -14.38
C ALA A 260 1.86 4.13 -13.83
N THR A 261 1.42 5.29 -13.36
CA THR A 261 2.31 6.31 -12.77
C THR A 261 2.60 6.08 -11.29
N PHE A 262 1.77 5.28 -10.58
CA PHE A 262 1.83 5.14 -9.11
C PHE A 262 3.18 4.61 -8.63
N SER A 263 3.78 3.67 -9.36
CA SER A 263 5.09 3.10 -9.02
C SER A 263 6.28 3.95 -9.51
N LYS A 264 6.06 4.81 -10.52
CA LYS A 264 7.13 5.51 -11.24
C LYS A 264 7.45 6.90 -10.69
N HIS A 265 6.44 7.67 -10.31
CA HIS A 265 6.62 9.07 -9.90
C HIS A 265 6.89 9.12 -8.40
N GLN A 266 8.12 9.41 -8.01
CA GLN A 266 8.53 9.47 -6.61
C GLN A 266 9.28 10.76 -6.36
N GLN A 267 8.79 11.58 -5.41
CA GLN A 267 9.62 12.64 -4.87
C GLN A 267 10.78 11.98 -4.12
N LYS A 268 12.03 12.35 -4.44
CA LYS A 268 13.19 11.85 -3.71
C LYS A 268 13.11 12.28 -2.25
N CYS A 269 13.51 11.39 -1.36
CA CYS A 269 13.66 11.65 0.07
C CYS A 269 14.99 11.07 0.52
N HIS A 270 15.72 11.79 1.37
CA HIS A 270 17.10 11.48 1.72
C HIS A 270 17.29 11.28 3.22
N VAL A 271 18.16 10.35 3.59
CA VAL A 271 18.68 10.19 4.95
C VAL A 271 20.18 10.39 4.95
N LEU A 272 20.64 11.47 5.59
CA LEU A 272 22.05 11.75 5.78
C LEU A 272 22.47 11.21 7.15
N VAL A 273 23.31 10.17 7.18
CA VAL A 273 23.88 9.65 8.44
C VAL A 273 25.27 10.24 8.62
N ILE A 274 25.43 11.11 9.61
CA ILE A 274 26.73 11.69 9.97
C ILE A 274 27.23 10.97 11.21
N MET A 275 28.44 10.40 11.12
CA MET A 275 29.10 9.75 12.25
C MET A 275 30.33 10.54 12.71
N GLY A 276 30.48 10.67 14.04
CA GLY A 276 31.58 11.42 14.65
C GLY A 276 32.96 10.76 14.49
N SER A 277 32.99 9.46 14.21
CA SER A 277 34.19 8.65 14.07
C SER A 277 33.98 7.55 13.03
N GLY A 278 35.00 7.25 12.24
CA GLY A 278 34.97 6.12 11.29
C GLY A 278 34.78 4.75 11.97
N SER A 279 35.08 4.64 13.28
CA SER A 279 34.82 3.43 14.08
C SER A 279 33.33 3.05 14.11
N ASP A 280 32.44 4.04 14.00
CA ASP A 280 30.99 3.84 14.12
C ASP A 280 30.36 3.43 12.78
N GLY A 281 31.18 3.23 11.74
CA GLY A 281 30.73 2.94 10.38
C GLY A 281 29.91 1.67 10.24
N VAL A 282 30.16 0.63 11.06
CA VAL A 282 29.32 -0.58 11.08
C VAL A 282 27.91 -0.26 11.57
N PHE A 283 27.78 0.56 12.61
CA PHE A 283 26.49 0.96 13.16
C PHE A 283 25.74 1.88 12.20
N ALA A 284 26.42 2.88 11.63
CA ALA A 284 25.83 3.78 10.64
C ALA A 284 25.39 3.07 9.35
N ARG A 285 26.13 2.04 8.90
CA ARG A 285 25.70 1.20 7.77
C ARG A 285 24.39 0.46 8.05
N LYS A 286 24.19 -0.07 9.27
CA LYS A 286 22.91 -0.68 9.65
C LYS A 286 21.75 0.30 9.50
N ILE A 287 21.93 1.56 9.93
CA ILE A 287 20.90 2.61 9.76
C ILE A 287 20.60 2.84 8.28
N SER A 288 21.63 2.99 7.44
CA SER A 288 21.49 3.16 5.99
C SER A 288 20.76 1.98 5.34
N ASP A 289 21.11 0.75 5.70
CA ASP A 289 20.50 -0.44 5.13
C ASP A 289 19.03 -0.60 5.55
N GLU A 290 18.69 -0.26 6.80
CA GLU A 290 17.30 -0.21 7.25
C GLU A 290 16.50 0.91 6.53
N ALA A 291 17.09 2.09 6.34
CA ALA A 291 16.44 3.20 5.63
C ALA A 291 16.17 2.87 4.15
N LYS A 292 17.10 2.18 3.48
CA LYS A 292 16.92 1.74 2.09
C LYS A 292 15.73 0.79 1.91
N LYS A 293 15.35 -0.01 2.92
CA LYS A 293 14.15 -0.86 2.85
C LYS A 293 12.88 -0.02 2.63
N PHE A 294 12.84 1.20 3.18
CA PHE A 294 11.75 2.17 2.97
C PHE A 294 11.84 2.92 1.63
N GLY A 295 12.83 2.64 0.78
CA GLY A 295 13.05 3.34 -0.49
C GLY A 295 13.72 4.71 -0.35
N LEU A 296 14.38 4.98 0.76
CA LEU A 296 15.08 6.24 1.00
C LEU A 296 16.49 6.21 0.39
N GLU A 297 16.88 7.31 -0.27
CA GLU A 297 18.28 7.53 -0.64
C GLU A 297 19.09 7.80 0.65
N THR A 298 20.33 7.31 0.71
CA THR A 298 21.14 7.43 1.94
C THR A 298 22.56 7.86 1.63
N THR A 299 23.09 8.79 2.42
CA THR A 299 24.52 9.17 2.38
C THR A 299 25.13 8.93 3.75
N LEU A 300 26.32 8.32 3.79
CA LEU A 300 27.12 8.17 5.00
C LEU A 300 28.28 9.18 4.96
N LYS A 301 28.45 9.97 6.01
CA LYS A 301 29.56 10.92 6.15
C LYS A 301 30.23 10.75 7.50
N VAL A 302 31.57 10.81 7.52
CA VAL A 302 32.33 10.99 8.76
C VAL A 302 32.60 12.48 8.92
N SER A 303 32.13 13.07 10.02
CA SER A 303 32.47 14.44 10.40
C SER A 303 32.26 14.63 11.90
N SER A 304 33.14 15.39 12.54
CA SER A 304 33.10 15.61 13.99
C SER A 304 32.81 17.06 14.31
N ALA A 305 31.70 17.32 15.00
CA ALA A 305 31.38 18.65 15.50
C ALA A 305 32.43 19.22 16.48
N HIS A 306 33.30 18.38 17.04
CA HIS A 306 34.38 18.80 17.96
C HIS A 306 35.74 19.01 17.28
N LYS A 307 35.99 18.37 16.12
CA LYS A 307 37.31 18.36 15.46
C LYS A 307 37.30 19.02 14.09
N THR A 308 36.18 18.93 13.38
CA THR A 308 35.95 19.39 12.00
C THR A 308 34.59 20.10 11.94
N THR A 309 34.39 21.07 12.83
CA THR A 309 33.10 21.77 12.99
C THR A 309 32.67 22.43 11.69
N SER A 310 33.56 23.15 11.01
CA SER A 310 33.27 23.80 9.72
C SER A 310 32.82 22.79 8.66
N ASP A 311 33.56 21.69 8.48
CA ASP A 311 33.19 20.62 7.54
C ASP A 311 31.82 20.02 7.87
N THR A 312 31.46 19.92 9.15
CA THR A 312 30.12 19.47 9.57
C THR A 312 29.05 20.44 9.08
N LEU A 313 29.27 21.74 9.22
CA LEU A 313 28.33 22.78 8.78
C LEU A 313 28.20 22.84 7.26
N GLU A 314 29.33 22.76 6.53
CA GLU A 314 29.35 22.72 5.06
C GLU A 314 28.55 21.54 4.51
N VAL A 315 28.77 20.34 5.06
CA VAL A 315 28.02 19.14 4.65
C VAL A 315 26.51 19.33 4.83
N ILE A 316 26.07 19.95 5.92
CA ILE A 316 24.62 20.12 6.16
C ILE A 316 24.04 21.14 5.18
N ALA A 317 24.74 22.25 4.93
CA ALA A 317 24.33 23.29 4.00
C ALA A 317 24.09 22.72 2.59
N ASP A 318 24.97 21.84 2.09
CA ASP A 318 24.78 21.17 0.79
C ASP A 318 23.44 20.42 0.70
N PHE A 319 23.02 19.76 1.79
CA PHE A 319 21.74 19.02 1.81
C PHE A 319 20.53 19.94 1.96
N GLU A 320 20.66 21.05 2.70
CA GLU A 320 19.60 22.05 2.80
C GLU A 320 19.33 22.74 1.46
N GLU A 321 20.38 23.10 0.72
CA GLU A 321 20.28 23.76 -0.58
C GLU A 321 19.79 22.82 -1.70
N SER A 322 19.86 21.50 -1.50
CA SER A 322 19.45 20.50 -2.50
C SER A 322 17.97 20.52 -2.87
N GLY A 323 17.10 21.08 -2.01
CA GLY A 323 15.64 21.05 -2.15
C GLY A 323 15.00 19.66 -1.98
N VAL A 324 15.79 18.62 -1.66
CA VAL A 324 15.32 17.26 -1.39
C VAL A 324 14.94 17.14 0.08
N PRO A 325 13.71 16.73 0.43
CA PRO A 325 13.34 16.44 1.82
C PRO A 325 14.32 15.48 2.48
N THR A 326 15.04 15.97 3.50
CA THR A 326 16.16 15.27 4.13
C THR A 326 15.97 15.17 5.64
N VAL A 327 16.31 14.01 6.20
CA VAL A 327 16.46 13.82 7.66
C VAL A 327 17.92 13.50 7.96
N VAL A 328 18.49 14.17 8.96
CA VAL A 328 19.86 13.93 9.42
C VAL A 328 19.84 12.99 10.62
N ILE A 329 20.63 11.92 10.57
CA ILE A 329 20.84 11.00 11.68
C ILE A 329 22.27 11.16 12.20
N ALA A 330 22.39 11.66 13.43
CA ALA A 330 23.67 11.87 14.09
C ALA A 330 24.08 10.64 14.91
N VAL A 331 25.22 10.04 14.56
CA VAL A 331 25.81 8.88 15.22
C VAL A 331 27.10 9.32 15.93
N ALA A 332 27.02 9.57 17.23
CA ALA A 332 28.19 9.94 18.03
C ALA A 332 28.14 9.23 19.38
N GLY A 333 29.19 8.46 19.69
CA GLY A 333 29.38 7.88 21.02
C GLY A 333 29.92 8.90 22.03
N ARG A 334 29.92 8.53 23.31
CA ARG A 334 30.33 9.40 24.43
C ARG A 334 29.48 10.67 24.52
N SER A 335 30.09 11.83 24.70
CA SER A 335 29.39 13.12 24.66
C SER A 335 29.03 13.50 23.23
N ASN A 336 27.78 13.27 22.83
CA ASN A 336 27.25 13.61 21.52
C ASN A 336 27.09 15.13 21.38
N GLY A 337 28.12 15.81 20.87
CA GLY A 337 28.02 17.19 20.38
C GLY A 337 27.59 17.30 18.91
N LEU A 338 27.61 16.19 18.16
CA LEU A 338 27.32 16.17 16.73
C LEU A 338 25.87 16.53 16.44
N GLY A 339 24.93 15.79 17.02
CA GLY A 339 23.50 16.05 16.82
C GLY A 339 23.06 17.44 17.27
N PRO A 340 23.44 17.91 18.48
CA PRO A 340 23.12 19.27 18.92
C PRO A 340 23.68 20.37 18.00
N VAL A 341 24.91 20.23 17.51
CA VAL A 341 25.50 21.22 16.58
C VAL A 341 24.75 21.23 15.25
N ILE A 342 24.41 20.07 14.69
CA ILE A 342 23.59 20.00 13.47
C ILE A 342 22.23 20.66 13.70
N ALA A 343 21.53 20.27 14.77
CA ALA A 343 20.17 20.74 15.07
C ALA A 343 20.10 22.24 15.39
N GLY A 344 21.20 22.84 15.87
CA GLY A 344 21.28 24.28 16.12
C GLY A 344 21.59 25.12 14.88
N ASN A 345 22.06 24.50 13.79
CA ASN A 345 22.54 25.21 12.59
C ASN A 345 21.80 24.80 11.31
N SER A 346 20.72 24.02 11.42
CA SER A 346 19.94 23.55 10.29
C SER A 346 18.45 23.50 10.60
N SER A 347 17.65 23.73 9.56
CA SER A 347 16.21 23.54 9.50
C SER A 347 15.79 22.08 9.32
N LEU A 348 16.71 21.19 8.96
CA LEU A 348 16.43 19.76 8.74
C LEU A 348 16.13 19.05 10.07
N PRO A 349 15.19 18.08 10.08
CA PRO A 349 14.98 17.25 11.25
C PRO A 349 16.23 16.45 11.61
N VAL A 350 16.62 16.47 12.89
CA VAL A 350 17.79 15.76 13.41
C VAL A 350 17.37 14.68 14.40
N ILE A 351 17.87 13.47 14.16
CA ILE A 351 17.67 12.30 15.02
C ILE A 351 19.04 11.85 15.55
N ASN A 352 19.21 11.89 16.87
CA ASN A 352 20.33 11.23 17.54
C ASN A 352 20.10 9.72 17.55
N CYS A 353 21.09 8.97 17.08
CA CYS A 353 21.16 7.52 17.21
C CYS A 353 22.58 7.14 17.71
N PRO A 354 22.87 7.34 19.01
CA PRO A 354 24.19 7.06 19.55
C PRO A 354 24.49 5.54 19.49
N PRO A 355 25.71 5.13 19.10
CA PRO A 355 26.07 3.72 19.06
C PRO A 355 26.15 3.16 20.49
N PRO A 356 25.73 1.89 20.71
CA PRO A 356 25.75 1.29 22.05
C PRO A 356 27.18 1.15 22.57
N SER A 357 27.37 1.50 23.84
CA SER A 357 28.59 1.35 24.63
C SER A 357 28.28 0.84 26.04
N GLU A 358 29.30 0.41 26.79
CA GLU A 358 29.14 0.06 28.21
C GLU A 358 28.63 1.24 29.05
N SER A 359 28.89 2.48 28.60
CA SER A 359 28.49 3.73 29.25
C SER A 359 27.23 4.35 28.63
N THR A 360 26.47 3.62 27.81
CA THR A 360 25.27 4.15 27.10
C THR A 360 24.32 4.87 28.05
N SER A 361 24.10 4.32 29.25
CA SER A 361 23.19 4.90 30.26
C SER A 361 23.64 6.29 30.78
N LEU A 362 24.93 6.60 30.68
CA LEU A 362 25.50 7.90 31.02
C LEU A 362 25.58 8.81 29.80
N ASP A 363 26.14 8.28 28.71
CA ASP A 363 26.37 9.00 27.46
C ASP A 363 25.08 9.54 26.84
N ILE A 364 23.95 8.82 27.00
CA ILE A 364 22.66 9.19 26.43
C ILE A 364 22.15 10.57 26.84
N TRP A 365 22.53 11.06 28.03
CA TRP A 365 22.11 12.38 28.50
C TRP A 365 22.61 13.50 27.59
N SER A 366 23.74 13.31 26.90
CA SER A 366 24.26 14.23 25.90
C SER A 366 23.39 14.34 24.64
N SER A 367 22.47 13.38 24.40
CA SER A 367 21.50 13.41 23.30
C SER A 367 20.11 13.89 23.73
N LEU A 368 19.79 13.80 25.04
CA LEU A 368 18.46 14.09 25.57
C LEU A 368 18.30 15.52 26.13
N ARG A 369 19.31 16.03 26.85
CA ARG A 369 19.22 17.33 27.55
C ARG A 369 19.87 18.44 26.76
N MET A 370 19.07 19.12 25.95
CA MET A 370 19.52 20.18 25.06
C MET A 370 19.38 21.58 25.67
N PRO A 371 20.20 22.57 25.24
CA PRO A 371 19.90 23.99 25.44
C PRO A 371 18.56 24.37 24.80
N ASN A 372 17.98 25.49 25.26
CA ASN A 372 16.75 26.03 24.67
C ASN A 372 16.93 26.31 23.17
N GLY A 373 15.90 26.03 22.37
CA GLY A 373 15.89 26.27 20.92
C GLY A 373 16.46 25.14 20.06
N ILE A 374 16.98 24.07 20.66
CA ILE A 374 17.53 22.92 19.93
C ILE A 374 16.51 21.78 19.90
N GLY A 375 16.06 21.42 18.69
CA GLY A 375 14.98 20.46 18.46
C GLY A 375 15.42 19.09 17.93
N CYS A 376 16.46 18.47 18.49
CA CYS A 376 16.83 17.10 18.11
C CYS A 376 16.02 16.04 18.89
N THR A 377 15.73 14.93 18.23
CA THR A 377 15.08 13.75 18.85
C THR A 377 16.10 12.65 19.08
N THR A 378 15.78 11.63 19.87
CA THR A 378 16.71 10.52 20.16
C THR A 378 15.99 9.18 20.03
N VAL A 379 16.65 8.23 19.36
CA VAL A 379 16.27 6.82 19.22
C VAL A 379 17.52 5.96 19.40
N LEU A 380 17.38 4.69 19.78
CA LEU A 380 18.54 3.88 20.21
C LEU A 380 18.91 2.79 19.21
N ASP A 381 17.94 2.23 18.50
CA ASP A 381 18.19 1.15 17.54
C ASP A 381 18.33 1.68 16.09
N PRO A 382 19.24 1.12 15.26
CA PRO A 382 19.36 1.49 13.86
C PRO A 382 18.06 1.39 13.05
N SER A 383 17.25 0.35 13.29
CA SER A 383 15.97 0.16 12.59
C SER A 383 14.92 1.16 13.04
N GLU A 384 14.95 1.58 14.31
CA GLU A 384 14.09 2.65 14.83
C GLU A 384 14.47 4.01 14.25
N ALA A 385 15.77 4.29 14.08
CA ALA A 385 16.25 5.51 13.44
C ALA A 385 15.80 5.61 11.98
N ALA A 386 15.97 4.53 11.22
CA ALA A 386 15.47 4.44 9.86
C ALA A 386 13.94 4.59 9.79
N LEU A 387 13.19 3.93 10.68
CA LEU A 387 11.73 4.03 10.72
C LEU A 387 11.25 5.43 11.13
N ALA A 388 11.92 6.08 12.07
CA ALA A 388 11.62 7.45 12.50
C ALA A 388 11.85 8.43 11.33
N ALA A 389 12.98 8.33 10.64
CA ALA A 389 13.25 9.10 9.43
C ALA A 389 12.19 8.82 8.33
N ALA A 390 11.85 7.56 8.09
CA ALA A 390 10.82 7.18 7.13
C ALA A 390 9.44 7.75 7.48
N LYS A 391 9.05 7.78 8.76
CA LYS A 391 7.78 8.39 9.21
C LYS A 391 7.74 9.90 8.98
N ILE A 392 8.86 10.60 9.18
CA ILE A 392 8.97 12.04 8.88
C ILE A 392 8.85 12.26 7.37
N LEU A 393 9.57 11.47 6.56
CA LEU A 393 9.64 11.62 5.11
C LEU A 393 8.40 11.06 4.37
N ALA A 394 7.56 10.27 5.04
CA ALA A 394 6.30 9.74 4.51
C ALA A 394 5.29 10.83 4.12
N SER A 395 5.40 12.06 4.65
CA SER A 395 4.57 13.18 4.20
C SER A 395 4.92 13.67 2.79
N HIS A 396 6.13 13.41 2.32
CA HIS A 396 6.66 13.87 1.03
C HIS A 396 6.65 12.79 -0.05
N ASN A 397 6.73 11.50 0.32
CA ASN A 397 6.78 10.39 -0.63
C ASN A 397 5.73 9.31 -0.29
N HIS A 398 4.82 9.06 -1.23
CA HIS A 398 3.70 8.12 -1.07
C HIS A 398 4.13 6.66 -0.98
N ILE A 399 5.28 6.29 -1.56
CA ILE A 399 5.86 4.94 -1.44
C ILE A 399 6.49 4.74 -0.07
N VAL A 400 7.24 5.73 0.43
CA VAL A 400 7.75 5.69 1.81
C VAL A 400 6.58 5.58 2.78
N PHE A 401 5.51 6.37 2.57
CA PHE A 401 4.28 6.27 3.34
C PHE A 401 3.67 4.86 3.30
N GLY A 402 3.51 4.27 2.12
CA GLY A 402 2.99 2.92 1.97
C GLY A 402 3.85 1.87 2.66
N LYS A 403 5.17 1.95 2.52
CA LYS A 403 6.14 1.05 3.16
C LYS A 403 6.14 1.16 4.69
N VAL A 404 5.90 2.34 5.25
CA VAL A 404 5.70 2.51 6.69
C VAL A 404 4.44 1.77 7.15
N LEU A 405 3.33 1.86 6.39
CA LEU A 405 2.09 1.15 6.73
C LEU A 405 2.24 -0.38 6.63
N THR A 406 2.94 -0.88 5.61
CA THR A 406 3.17 -2.33 5.45
C THR A 406 4.11 -2.89 6.50
N ALA A 407 5.12 -2.13 6.94
CA ALA A 407 5.96 -2.50 8.09
C ALA A 407 5.11 -2.68 9.37
N GLN A 408 4.15 -1.78 9.62
CA GLN A 408 3.21 -1.91 10.74
C GLN A 408 2.25 -3.08 10.59
N LEU A 409 1.83 -3.40 9.37
CA LEU A 409 1.02 -4.59 9.07
C LEU A 409 1.81 -5.86 9.38
N LYS A 410 3.06 -5.95 8.91
CA LYS A 410 3.94 -7.10 9.11
C LYS A 410 4.15 -7.41 10.60
N ASN A 411 4.31 -6.38 11.44
CA ASN A 411 4.40 -6.58 12.89
C ASN A 411 3.16 -7.27 13.47
N GLN A 412 1.96 -6.92 13.01
CA GLN A 412 0.72 -7.56 13.46
C GLN A 412 0.59 -9.00 12.93
N ILE A 413 0.92 -9.23 11.66
CA ILE A 413 0.94 -10.58 11.07
C ILE A 413 1.89 -11.49 11.87
N ASN A 414 3.09 -11.00 12.21
CA ASN A 414 4.06 -11.75 13.00
C ASN A 414 3.52 -12.13 14.38
N ILE A 415 2.79 -11.23 15.06
CA ILE A 415 2.18 -11.52 16.37
C ILE A 415 1.10 -12.59 16.23
N TYR A 416 0.20 -12.47 15.26
CA TYR A 416 -0.86 -13.48 15.05
C TYR A 416 -0.28 -14.84 14.67
N ASN A 417 0.73 -14.87 13.81
CA ASN A 417 1.43 -16.11 13.47
C ASN A 417 2.16 -16.71 14.68
N ALA A 418 2.67 -15.90 15.61
CA ALA A 418 3.26 -16.38 16.85
C ALA A 418 2.20 -16.98 17.79
N ASN A 419 1.02 -16.33 17.93
CA ASN A 419 -0.09 -16.86 18.71
C ASN A 419 -0.55 -18.23 18.20
N ARG A 420 -0.79 -18.36 16.89
CA ARG A 420 -1.21 -19.62 16.27
C ARG A 420 -0.21 -20.78 16.42
N LYS A 421 1.08 -20.49 16.64
CA LYS A 421 2.10 -21.51 16.90
C LYS A 421 2.11 -22.00 18.35
N LEU A 422 1.45 -21.28 19.25
CA LEU A 422 1.31 -21.64 20.66
C LEU A 422 0.04 -22.47 20.93
N GLU A 423 -0.97 -22.35 20.06
CA GLU A 423 -2.18 -23.19 20.02
C GLU A 423 -1.88 -24.55 19.39
#